data_AF-A0A227J7K4-F1
#
_entry.id   AF-A0A227J7K4-F1
#
_cell.length_a   1.000
_cell.length_b   1.000
_cell.length_c   1.000
_cell.angle_alpha   90.00
_cell.angle_beta   90.00
_cell.angle_gamma   90.00
#
_symmetry.space_group_name_H-M   'P 1'
#
loop_
_entity.id
_entity.type
_entity.pdbx_description
1 polymer ?
#
loop_
_entity_poly.entity_id
_entity_poly.type
_entity_poly.pdbx_seq_one_letter_code
_entity_poly.pdbx_strand_id
1 'polypeptide(L)' 'VIPTSAPAHVAKALNLAEGQPVLKICRVNYKQDGELMDCELEYWRPDAVMIRIDSVG' A
#
# COMPACT_ATOMS: atom_id res chain seq x y z
N VAL A 1 5.65 -2.18 3.16
CA VAL A 1 5.11 -0.79 3.10
C VAL A 1 6.24 0.13 2.69
N ILE A 2 6.10 0.86 1.58
CA ILE A 2 7.15 1.71 1.03
C ILE A 2 6.63 3.16 0.96
N PRO A 3 7.18 4.11 1.74
CA PRO A 3 6.88 5.52 1.56
C PRO A 3 7.36 6.01 0.20
N THR A 4 6.54 6.78 -0.51
CA THR A 4 6.87 7.35 -1.81
C THR A 4 6.07 8.62 -2.09
N SER A 5 6.34 9.28 -3.22
CA SER A 5 5.58 10.43 -3.69
C SER A 5 4.45 9.98 -4.62
N ALA A 6 3.29 10.62 -4.52
CA ALA A 6 2.12 10.31 -5.33
C ALA A 6 2.38 10.60 -6.81
N PRO A 7 2.39 9.59 -7.71
CA PRO A 7 2.39 9.85 -9.14
C PRO A 7 1.04 10.47 -9.56
N ALA A 8 1.00 11.18 -10.70
CA ALA A 8 -0.18 11.90 -11.18
C ALA A 8 -1.51 11.13 -11.09
N HIS A 9 -1.53 9.85 -11.47
CA HIS A 9 -2.75 9.03 -11.43
C HIS A 9 -3.22 8.71 -10.00
N VAL A 10 -2.30 8.45 -9.08
CA VAL A 10 -2.60 8.22 -7.65
C VAL A 10 -3.05 9.52 -7.02
N ALA A 11 -2.36 10.62 -7.32
CA ALA A 11 -2.72 11.94 -6.81
C ALA A 11 -4.15 12.31 -7.20
N LYS A 12 -4.51 12.12 -8.48
CA LYS A 12 -5.88 12.30 -8.96
C LYS A 12 -6.89 11.39 -8.26
N ALA A 13 -6.57 10.10 -8.11
CA ALA A 13 -7.48 9.12 -7.51
C ALA A 13 -7.73 9.36 -6.00
N LEU A 14 -6.71 9.84 -5.28
CA LEU A 14 -6.77 10.08 -3.83
C LEU A 14 -7.07 11.54 -3.46
N ASN A 15 -7.35 12.40 -4.45
CA ASN A 15 -7.53 13.84 -4.28
C ASN A 15 -6.36 14.52 -3.55
N LEU A 16 -5.15 14.24 -4.02
CA LEU A 16 -3.88 14.79 -3.55
C LEU A 16 -3.26 15.65 -4.66
N ALA A 17 -2.29 16.48 -4.29
CA ALA A 17 -1.38 17.07 -5.28
C ALA A 17 -0.32 16.04 -5.69
N GLU A 18 0.09 16.06 -6.96
CA GLU A 18 1.20 15.25 -7.44
C GLU A 18 2.46 15.52 -6.62
N GLY A 19 3.21 14.47 -6.28
CA GLY A 19 4.39 14.56 -5.44
C GLY A 19 4.12 14.45 -3.93
N GLN A 20 2.87 14.58 -3.46
CA GLN A 20 2.55 14.47 -2.03
C GLN A 20 2.87 13.07 -1.46
N PRO A 21 3.21 12.94 -0.16
CA PRO A 21 3.54 11.67 0.44
C PRO A 21 2.38 10.65 0.40
N VAL A 22 2.69 9.43 -0.02
CA VAL A 22 1.80 8.25 0.00
C VAL A 22 2.55 7.02 0.48
N LEU A 23 1.81 6.00 0.93
CA LEU A 23 2.35 4.68 1.23
C LEU A 23 2.00 3.73 0.09
N LYS A 24 3.01 3.13 -0.53
CA LYS A 24 2.85 2.05 -1.50
C LYS A 24 2.84 0.70 -0.77
N ILE A 25 1.75 -0.05 -0.93
CA ILE A 25 1.56 -1.39 -0.37
C ILE A 25 1.64 -2.39 -1.53
N CYS A 26 2.57 -3.34 -1.43
CA CYS A 26 2.64 -4.50 -2.32
C CYS A 26 2.31 -5.72 -1.46
N ARG A 27 1.25 -6.45 -1.81
CA ARG A 27 0.82 -7.65 -1.09
C ARG A 27 0.81 -8.84 -2.05
N VAL A 28 1.28 -9.98 -1.55
CA VAL A 28 1.17 -11.27 -2.23
C VAL A 28 0.53 -12.22 -1.23
N ASN A 29 -0.65 -12.72 -1.54
CA ASN A 29 -1.34 -13.67 -0.69
C ASN A 29 -1.22 -15.07 -1.29
N TYR A 30 -0.96 -16.06 -0.42
CA TYR A 30 -0.93 -17.46 -0.77
C TYR A 30 -2.05 -18.20 -0.05
N LYS A 31 -2.57 -19.25 -0.68
CA LYS A 31 -3.41 -20.24 -0.02
C LYS A 31 -2.60 -21.06 0.98
N GLN A 32 -3.28 -21.81 1.83
CA GLN A 32 -2.65 -22.66 2.85
C GLN A 32 -1.78 -23.78 2.25
N ASP A 33 -2.06 -24.20 1.02
CA ASP A 33 -1.28 -25.19 0.26
C ASP A 33 -0.07 -24.56 -0.47
N GLY A 34 0.17 -23.26 -0.30
CA GLY A 34 1.26 -22.53 -0.92
C GLY A 34 0.99 -22.06 -2.35
N GLU A 35 -0.21 -22.31 -2.90
CA GLU A 35 -0.60 -21.77 -4.20
C GLU A 35 -0.80 -20.24 -4.13
N LEU A 36 -0.36 -19.51 -5.16
CA LEU A 36 -0.59 -18.07 -5.24
C LEU A 36 -2.10 -17.79 -5.34
N MET A 37 -2.62 -16.96 -4.44
CA MET A 37 -4.01 -16.51 -4.47
C MET A 37 -4.12 -15.20 -5.26
N ASP A 38 -3.38 -14.17 -4.85
CA ASP A 38 -3.39 -12.86 -5.51
C ASP A 38 -2.08 -12.09 -5.28
N CYS A 39 -1.90 -11.07 -6.13
CA CYS A 39 -0.87 -10.05 -5.99
C CYS A 39 -1.55 -8.69 -6.17
N GLU A 40 -1.36 -7.79 -5.22
CA GLU A 40 -2.02 -6.49 -5.21
C GLU A 40 -1.02 -5.35 -5.03
N LEU A 41 -1.35 -4.22 -5.65
CA LEU A 41 -0.63 -2.97 -5.51
C LEU A 41 -1.61 -1.86 -5.12
N GLU A 42 -1.37 -1.25 -3.97
CA GLU A 42 -2.22 -0.20 -3.43
C GLU A 42 -1.41 1.03 -3.01
N TYR A 43 -2.07 2.19 -3.04
CA TYR A 43 -1.52 3.46 -2.57
C TYR A 43 -2.45 4.04 -1.51
N TRP A 44 -1.91 4.25 -0.31
CA TRP A 44 -2.67 4.74 0.83
C TRP A 44 -2.17 6.11 1.25
N ARG A 45 -3.10 6.95 1.71
CA ARG A 45 -2.79 8.22 2.33
C ARG A 45 -2.22 7.98 3.74
N PRO A 46 -1.04 8.52 4.08
CA PRO A 46 -0.40 8.26 5.38
C PRO A 46 -1.16 8.86 6.55
N ASP A 47 -1.98 9.88 6.31
CA ASP A 47 -2.82 10.52 7.33
C ASP A 47 -4.20 9.86 7.51
N ALA A 48 -4.57 8.93 6.63
CA ALA A 48 -5.86 8.24 6.68
C ALA A 48 -5.78 6.86 7.35
N VAL A 49 -4.58 6.34 7.59
CA VAL A 49 -4.36 4.96 8.05
C VAL A 49 -3.24 4.90 9.08
N MET A 50 -3.36 3.97 10.04
CA MET A 50 -2.29 3.59 10.95
C MET A 50 -2.01 2.11 10.78
N ILE A 51 -0.77 1.75 10.45
CA ILE A 51 -0.34 0.36 10.31
C ILE A 51 0.47 0.00 11.54
N ARG A 52 0.05 -1.04 12.27
CA ARG A 52 0.82 -1.66 13.36
C ARG A 52 1.12 -3.10 12.98
N ILE A 53 2.36 -3.52 13.23
CA ILE A 53 2.83 -4.88 12.99
C ILE A 53 3.27 -5.41 14.33
N ASP A 54 2.54 -6.40 14.83
CA ASP A 54 2.93 -7.15 16.00
C ASP A 54 3.61 -8.43 15.53
N SER A 55 4.81 -8.69 16.05
CA SER A 55 5.51 -9.96 15.83
C SER A 55 5.52 -10.70 17.16
N VAL A 56 4.88 -11.87 17.20
CA VAL A 56 5.11 -12.84 18.27
C VAL A 56 6.44 -13.53 17.93
N GLY A 57 7.44 -13.34 18.78
CA GLY A 57 8.74 -14.02 18.66
C GLY A 57 8.66 -15.50 18.94
#